data_AF-A0AAV8ZWU4-F1
#
_entry.id   AF-A0AAV8ZWU4-F1
#
_cell.length_a   1.000
_cell.length_b   1.000
_cell.length_c   1.000
_cell.angle_alpha   90.00
_cell.angle_beta   90.00
_cell.angle_gamma   90.00
#
_symmetry.space_group_name_H-M   'P 1'
#
loop_
_entity.id
_entity.type
_entity.pdbx_description
1 polymer ?
#
loop_
_entity_poly.entity_id
_entity_poly.type
_entity_poly.pdbx_seq_one_letter_code
_entity_poly.pdbx_strand_id
1 'polypeptide(L)'
;MPLDGSSGLLIVDNGPAITRQSVEIYQRPTTHSEDEGLYVGGMSEVPLRALTRYKNGIKGCVADLVINTDYHLQLINHSDIGHNIGECEA
;
A
#
# COMPACT_ATOMS: atom_id res chain seq x y z
N MET A 1 10.92 -16.76 -5.96
CA MET A 1 11.13 -15.38 -6.45
C MET A 1 12.62 -15.07 -6.39
N PRO A 2 13.20 -14.36 -7.37
CA PRO A 2 14.54 -13.79 -7.27
C PRO A 2 14.78 -13.09 -5.92
N LEU A 3 15.96 -13.31 -5.34
CA LEU A 3 16.36 -12.86 -3.99
C LEU A 3 16.72 -11.36 -3.93
N ASP A 4 16.79 -10.70 -5.07
CA ASP A 4 17.17 -9.30 -5.24
C ASP A 4 16.00 -8.32 -4.98
N GLY A 5 14.79 -8.82 -4.74
CA GLY A 5 13.59 -8.00 -4.53
C GLY A 5 13.10 -7.29 -5.79
N SER A 6 13.65 -7.60 -6.98
CA SER A 6 13.29 -6.92 -8.23
C SER A 6 11.99 -7.45 -8.85
N SER A 7 11.44 -8.54 -8.32
CA SER A 7 10.22 -9.18 -8.84
C SER A 7 9.03 -9.03 -7.89
N GLY A 8 7.84 -8.78 -8.45
CA GLY A 8 6.57 -8.78 -7.73
C GLY A 8 5.57 -9.76 -8.34
N LEU A 9 4.70 -10.32 -7.49
CA LEU A 9 3.58 -11.18 -7.85
C LEU A 9 2.29 -10.57 -7.30
N LEU A 10 1.26 -10.48 -8.15
CA LEU A 10 -0.08 -10.06 -7.76
C LEU A 10 -1.08 -11.18 -8.12
N ILE A 11 -1.92 -11.52 -7.15
CA ILE A 11 -3.06 -12.41 -7.31
C ILE A 11 -4.28 -11.65 -6.80
N VAL A 12 -5.34 -11.61 -7.59
CA VAL A 12 -6.62 -11.03 -7.20
C VAL A 12 -7.62 -12.16 -7.15
N ASP A 13 -8.30 -12.30 -6.02
CA ASP A 13 -9.21 -13.41 -5.72
C ASP A 13 -8.52 -14.77 -5.95
N ASN A 14 -9.23 -15.71 -6.58
CA ASN A 14 -8.69 -17.00 -7.02
C ASN A 14 -8.27 -16.98 -8.50
N GLY A 15 -7.87 -15.80 -9.00
CA GLY A 15 -7.48 -15.59 -10.39
C GLY A 15 -6.04 -16.05 -10.71
N PRO A 16 -5.62 -15.90 -11.97
CA PRO A 16 -4.26 -16.23 -12.38
C PRO A 16 -3.23 -15.27 -11.78
N ALA A 17 -2.06 -15.82 -11.45
CA ALA A 17 -0.89 -15.08 -10.99
C ALA A 17 -0.32 -14.13 -12.06
N ILE A 18 -0.17 -12.84 -11.72
CA ILE A 18 0.52 -11.85 -12.56
C ILE A 18 1.89 -11.54 -11.97
N THR A 19 2.96 -11.87 -12.70
CA THR A 19 4.34 -11.55 -12.31
C THR A 19 4.89 -10.38 -13.12
N ARG A 20 5.62 -9.48 -12.45
CA ARG A 20 6.36 -8.37 -13.06
C ARG A 20 7.75 -8.25 -12.45
N GLN A 21 8.71 -7.78 -13.23
CA GLN A 21 10.05 -7.49 -12.78
C GLN A 21 10.34 -6.01 -13.03
N SER A 22 10.83 -5.32 -12.01
CA SER A 22 11.32 -3.95 -12.16
C SER A 22 12.62 -3.99 -12.95
N VAL A 23 12.70 -3.18 -14.00
CA VAL A 23 13.99 -2.84 -14.60
C VAL A 23 14.69 -1.89 -13.63
N GLU A 24 15.94 -2.19 -13.28
CA GLU A 24 16.74 -1.36 -12.38
C GLU A 24 17.04 -0.02 -13.09
N ILE A 25 16.25 1.00 -12.77
CA ILE A 25 16.52 2.38 -13.18
C ILE A 25 17.10 3.06 -11.95
N TYR A 26 18.33 3.55 -12.05
CA TYR A 26 19.11 4.19 -10.99
C TYR A 26 18.25 4.82 -9.88
N GLN A 27 18.57 4.41 -8.65
CA GLN A 27 17.93 4.78 -7.39
C GLN A 27 17.63 6.28 -7.33
N ARG A 28 16.39 6.66 -7.70
CA ARG A 28 15.82 7.90 -7.19
C ARG A 28 15.52 7.59 -5.72
N PRO A 29 16.00 8.37 -4.74
CA PRO A 29 15.52 8.22 -3.38
C PRO A 29 14.04 8.60 -3.41
N THR A 30 13.17 7.60 -3.47
CA THR A 30 11.71 7.78 -3.51
C THR A 30 11.12 7.92 -2.11
N THR A 31 11.96 7.83 -1.09
CA THR A 31 11.58 7.88 0.32
C THR A 31 12.32 9.02 0.98
N HIS A 32 11.62 10.12 1.25
CA HIS A 32 12.05 11.00 2.33
C HIS A 32 11.72 10.31 3.66
N SER A 33 12.51 10.53 4.71
CA SER A 33 12.21 10.00 6.06
C SER A 33 10.84 10.45 6.58
N GLU A 34 10.26 11.50 5.99
CA GLU A 34 8.89 11.98 6.26
C GLU A 34 7.79 11.18 5.52
N ASP A 35 8.16 10.23 4.65
CA ASP A 35 7.27 9.24 4.01
C ASP A 35 7.24 7.91 4.78
N GLU A 36 7.94 7.82 5.92
CA GLU A 36 7.97 6.60 6.73
C GLU A 36 6.62 6.41 7.42
N GLY A 37 5.88 5.40 6.95
CA GLY A 37 4.59 5.03 7.50
C GLY A 37 3.77 4.17 6.55
N LEU A 38 2.75 3.51 7.08
CA LEU A 38 1.77 2.78 6.29
C LEU A 38 0.52 3.65 6.10
N TYR A 39 0.25 4.05 4.87
CA TYR A 39 -0.96 4.80 4.51
C TYR A 39 -1.96 3.87 3.84
N VAL A 40 -3.16 3.75 4.43
CA VAL A 40 -4.26 2.92 3.89
C VAL A 40 -5.41 3.84 3.51
N GLY A 41 -6.03 3.59 2.35
CA GLY A 41 -7.15 4.38 1.84
C GLY A 41 -6.75 5.72 1.18
N GLY A 42 -5.66 6.34 1.59
CA GLY A 42 -5.12 7.54 0.98
C GLY A 42 -3.97 8.14 1.79
N MET A 43 -3.38 9.22 1.30
CA MET A 43 -2.35 9.98 2.01
C MET A 43 -2.60 11.48 1.85
N SER A 44 -2.12 12.29 2.81
CA SER A 44 -2.07 13.74 2.61
C SER A 44 -1.04 14.08 1.53
N GLU A 45 -1.29 15.12 0.75
CA GLU A 45 -0.35 15.61 -0.28
C GLU A 45 0.01 14.60 -1.41
N VAL A 46 -0.93 13.71 -1.79
CA VAL A 46 -0.77 12.69 -2.85
C VAL A 46 -0.04 13.19 -4.12
N PRO A 47 -0.34 14.37 -4.69
CA PRO A 47 0.29 14.81 -5.94
C PRO A 47 1.81 15.02 -5.83
N LEU A 48 2.29 15.47 -4.66
CA LEU A 48 3.71 15.71 -4.38
C LEU A 48 4.45 14.39 -4.15
N ARG A 49 3.83 13.45 -3.43
CA ARG A 49 4.47 12.19 -3.00
C ARG A 49 4.32 11.03 -4.00
N ALA A 50 3.23 10.99 -4.76
CA ALA A 50 2.95 9.93 -5.75
C ALA A 50 3.34 10.30 -7.19
N LEU A 51 4.18 11.32 -7.39
CA LEU A 51 4.55 11.83 -8.72
C LEU A 51 3.32 12.10 -9.61
N THR A 52 2.23 12.59 -9.03
CA THR A 52 0.92 12.83 -9.67
C THR A 52 0.22 11.62 -10.31
N ARG A 53 0.76 10.39 -10.14
CA ARG A 53 0.20 9.16 -10.72
C ARG A 53 -1.13 8.79 -10.06
N TYR A 54 -1.22 8.97 -8.75
CA TYR A 54 -2.42 8.76 -7.95
C TYR A 54 -2.92 10.12 -7.46
N LYS A 55 -4.23 10.35 -7.55
CA LYS A 55 -4.84 11.66 -7.21
C LYS A 55 -5.99 11.55 -6.22
N ASN A 56 -6.62 10.38 -6.12
CA ASN A 56 -7.76 10.14 -5.27
C ASN A 56 -7.48 8.95 -4.36
N GLY A 57 -8.00 9.00 -3.14
CA GLY A 57 -8.03 7.85 -2.24
C GLY A 57 -9.09 6.82 -2.65
N ILE A 58 -9.06 5.68 -1.97
CA ILE A 58 -10.06 4.61 -2.09
C ILE A 58 -11.40 5.12 -1.53
N LYS A 59 -12.48 4.81 -2.24
CA LYS A 59 -13.86 4.96 -1.73
C LYS A 59 -14.46 3.56 -1.57
N GLY A 60 -14.64 3.15 -0.33
CA GLY A 60 -15.10 1.80 0.01
C GLY A 60 -14.46 1.33 1.30
N CYS A 61 -14.44 0.01 1.47
CA CYS A 61 -13.98 -0.64 2.68
C CYS A 61 -12.68 -1.41 2.48
N VAL A 62 -11.80 -1.33 3.49
CA VAL A 62 -10.59 -2.16 3.58
C VAL A 62 -10.65 -2.88 4.92
N ALA A 63 -10.60 -4.21 4.87
CA ALA A 63 -10.63 -5.09 6.03
C ALA A 63 -9.58 -6.19 5.86
N ASP A 64 -9.26 -6.90 6.95
CA ASP A 64 -8.38 -8.07 6.97
C ASP A 64 -7.00 -7.86 6.31
N LEU A 65 -6.34 -6.74 6.64
CA LEU A 65 -5.00 -6.45 6.12
C LEU A 65 -3.91 -7.23 6.87
N VAL A 66 -3.20 -8.08 6.12
CA VAL A 66 -2.05 -8.87 6.61
C VAL A 66 -0.79 -8.44 5.87
N ILE A 67 0.28 -8.15 6.62
CA ILE A 67 1.61 -7.85 6.07
C ILE A 67 2.56 -9.01 6.36
N ASN A 68 3.44 -9.29 5.38
CA ASN A 68 4.36 -10.42 5.40
C ASN A 68 3.60 -11.76 5.40
N THR A 69 3.59 -12.48 6.52
CA THR A 69 2.98 -13.81 6.62
C THR A 69 1.79 -13.87 7.57
N ASP A 70 1.82 -13.07 8.63
CA ASP A 70 0.99 -13.27 9.82
C ASP A 70 0.78 -11.99 10.65
N TYR A 71 1.26 -10.83 10.18
CA TYR A 71 1.04 -9.58 10.88
C TYR A 71 -0.33 -8.99 10.50
N HIS A 72 -1.34 -9.32 11.29
CA HIS A 72 -2.69 -8.76 11.19
C HIS A 72 -2.74 -7.35 11.76
N LEU A 73 -3.01 -6.36 10.92
CA LEU A 73 -3.18 -4.97 11.38
C LEU A 73 -4.53 -4.74 12.03
N GLN A 74 -4.53 -4.20 13.23
CA GLN A 74 -5.74 -3.66 13.86
C GLN A 74 -6.05 -2.28 13.25
N LEU A 75 -6.70 -2.26 12.08
CA LEU A 75 -6.92 -1.05 11.27
C LEU A 75 -7.59 0.10 12.06
N ILE A 76 -8.49 -0.23 12.99
CA ILE A 76 -9.18 0.76 13.83
C ILE A 76 -8.27 1.24 14.96
N ASN A 77 -7.63 0.32 15.68
CA ASN A 77 -6.89 0.64 16.91
C ASN A 77 -5.48 1.17 16.67
N HIS A 78 -4.86 0.84 15.54
CA HIS A 78 -3.47 1.20 15.20
C HIS A 78 -3.37 2.40 14.25
N SER A 79 -4.46 3.15 14.03
CA SER A 79 -4.37 4.35 13.21
C SER A 79 -3.90 5.55 14.02
N ASP A 80 -2.74 6.08 13.68
CA ASP A 80 -2.15 7.25 14.35
C ASP A 80 -2.92 8.56 14.08
N ILE A 81 -3.54 8.68 12.90
CA ILE A 81 -4.21 9.93 12.47
C ILE A 81 -5.75 9.79 12.48
N GLY A 82 -6.31 8.59 12.33
CA GLY A 82 -7.71 8.33 12.65
C GLY A 82 -8.77 8.97 11.74
N HIS A 83 -8.45 9.38 10.51
CA HIS A 83 -9.43 10.05 9.64
C HIS A 83 -10.38 9.07 8.93
N ASN A 84 -11.69 9.21 9.17
CA ASN A 84 -12.76 8.42 8.54
C ASN A 84 -12.63 6.91 8.75
N ILE A 85 -12.23 6.51 9.95
CA ILE A 85 -12.03 5.10 10.31
C ILE A 85 -13.27 4.61 11.04
N GLY A 86 -13.86 3.54 10.52
CA GLY A 86 -15.06 2.94 11.05
C GLY A 86 -15.19 1.50 10.58
N GLU A 87 -16.22 0.83 11.08
CA GLU A 87 -16.58 -0.51 10.62
C GLU A 87 -17.23 -0.45 9.25
N CYS A 88 -17.06 -1.52 8.49
CA CYS A 88 -17.75 -1.68 7.23
C CYS A 88 -19.23 -1.91 7.47
N GLU A 89 -20.07 -1.17 6.74
CA GLU A 89 -21.50 -1.44 6.68
C GLU A 89 -21.75 -2.71 5.86
N ALA A 90 -22.69 -3.54 6.32
CA ALA A 90 -23.10 -4.78 5.67
C ALA A 90 -24.10 -4.54 4.52
#